data_AF-A0AAW9LSY7-F1
#
_entry.id   AF-A0AAW9LSY7-F1
#
_cell.length_a   1.000
_cell.length_b   1.000
_cell.length_c   1.000
_cell.angle_alpha   90.00
_cell.angle_beta   90.00
_cell.angle_gamma   90.00
#
_symmetry.space_group_name_H-M   'P 1'
#
loop_
_entity.id
_entity.type
_entity.pdbx_description
1 polymer ?
#
loop_
_entity_poly.entity_id
_entity_poly.type
_entity_poly.pdbx_seq_one_letter_code
_entity_poly.pdbx_strand_id
1 'polypeptide(L)'
;MFGKSLIFILQVAAGILWIPDIFIIATIFFGALHPEWASGWFLFEGTVFLLMLVFFIWSLKRADVLSLTTGLVRAGTAEEQKADRVLFWFDLNGTLAGVILSLSIFAFLFAFVVLDKGLPLYLHQVAVVAVLALCWHGNHRLEARKSARGYGDYVKTTP
;
A
#
# COMPACT_ATOMS: atom_id res chain seq x y z
N MET A 1 9.37 22.49 9.47
CA MET A 1 8.07 22.73 8.78
C MET A 1 7.90 21.95 7.47
N PHE A 2 8.91 21.25 6.93
CA PHE A 2 8.81 20.44 5.70
C PHE A 2 7.94 19.17 5.78
N GLY A 3 7.73 18.62 6.98
CA GLY A 3 7.00 17.35 7.14
C GLY A 3 5.51 17.42 6.80
N LYS A 4 4.84 18.53 7.12
CA LYS A 4 3.39 18.69 6.88
C LYS A 4 3.06 18.85 5.40
N SER A 5 3.91 19.53 4.63
CA SER A 5 3.74 19.68 3.18
C SER A 5 3.98 18.37 2.43
N LEU A 6 4.95 17.55 2.84
CA LEU A 6 5.15 16.22 2.26
C LEU A 6 3.96 15.30 2.54
N ILE A 7 3.41 15.35 3.75
CA ILE A 7 2.22 14.59 4.15
C ILE A 7 1.00 15.03 3.33
N PHE A 8 0.80 16.34 3.15
CA PHE A 8 -0.26 16.88 2.31
C PHE A 8 -0.09 16.46 0.84
N ILE A 9 1.15 16.50 0.30
CA ILE A 9 1.42 16.03 -1.06
C ILE A 9 1.17 14.53 -1.20
N LEU A 10 1.51 13.71 -0.20
CA LEU A 10 1.21 12.28 -0.19
C LEU A 10 -0.30 12.01 -0.06
N GLN A 11 -1.03 12.79 0.74
CA GLN A 11 -2.49 12.71 0.85
C GLN A 11 -3.21 13.20 -0.40
N VAL A 12 -2.70 14.25 -1.06
CA VAL A 12 -3.22 14.76 -2.32
C VAL A 12 -2.86 13.84 -3.47
N ALA A 13 -1.66 13.25 -3.49
CA ALA A 13 -1.31 12.21 -4.45
C ALA A 13 -2.18 10.97 -4.24
N ALA A 14 -2.41 10.56 -2.99
CA ALA A 14 -3.38 9.52 -2.65
C ALA A 14 -4.81 9.93 -3.06
N GLY A 15 -5.21 11.19 -2.90
CA GLY A 15 -6.52 11.72 -3.28
C GLY A 15 -6.71 11.92 -4.80
N ILE A 16 -5.65 12.14 -5.56
CA ILE A 16 -5.66 12.13 -7.03
C ILE A 16 -5.71 10.67 -7.51
N LEU A 17 -5.04 9.76 -6.80
CA LEU A 17 -5.26 8.32 -6.91
C LEU A 17 -6.69 7.89 -6.53
N TRP A 18 -7.48 8.75 -5.86
CA TRP A 18 -8.89 8.51 -5.51
C TRP A 18 -9.90 8.87 -6.62
N ILE A 19 -9.42 9.28 -7.80
CA ILE A 19 -10.14 9.00 -9.05
C ILE A 19 -9.43 7.85 -9.79
N PRO A 20 -9.22 6.68 -9.12
CA PRO A 20 -8.50 5.59 -9.72
C PRO A 20 -9.28 5.16 -10.96
N ASP A 21 -10.60 5.11 -10.87
CA ASP A 21 -11.49 4.58 -11.91
C ASP A 21 -11.33 5.30 -13.25
N ILE A 22 -11.29 6.64 -13.30
CA ILE A 22 -11.17 7.36 -14.58
C ILE A 22 -9.76 7.20 -15.17
N PHE A 23 -8.72 7.29 -14.34
CA PHE A 23 -7.34 7.12 -14.79
C PHE A 23 -7.10 5.67 -15.25
N ILE A 24 -7.64 4.70 -14.50
CA ILE A 24 -7.67 3.27 -14.79
C ILE A 24 -8.41 3.01 -16.10
N ILE A 25 -9.62 3.53 -16.28
CA ILE A 25 -10.40 3.37 -17.50
C ILE A 25 -9.64 3.98 -18.68
N ALA A 26 -9.14 5.21 -18.55
CA ALA A 26 -8.36 5.85 -19.61
C ALA A 26 -7.11 5.02 -19.97
N THR A 27 -6.47 4.41 -18.98
CA THR A 27 -5.33 3.53 -19.15
C THR A 27 -5.70 2.20 -19.83
N ILE A 28 -6.84 1.60 -19.47
CA ILE A 28 -7.39 0.40 -20.15
C ILE A 28 -7.61 0.72 -21.63
N PHE A 29 -8.32 1.80 -21.91
CA PHE A 29 -8.62 2.23 -23.27
C PHE A 29 -7.33 2.54 -24.05
N PHE A 30 -6.37 3.22 -23.43
CA PHE A 30 -5.09 3.53 -24.06
C PHE A 30 -4.27 2.27 -24.37
N GLY A 31 -4.16 1.34 -23.42
CA GLY A 31 -3.47 0.07 -23.62
C GLY A 31 -4.13 -0.84 -24.65
N ALA A 32 -5.47 -0.80 -24.74
CA ALA A 32 -6.22 -1.52 -25.77
C ALA A 32 -6.05 -0.90 -27.17
N LEU A 33 -5.89 0.43 -27.26
CA LEU A 33 -5.68 1.15 -28.52
C LEU A 33 -4.22 1.10 -29.00
N HIS A 34 -3.26 0.90 -28.09
CA HIS A 34 -1.81 0.88 -28.37
C HIS A 34 -1.14 -0.42 -27.88
N PRO A 35 -1.53 -1.60 -28.40
CA PRO A 35 -0.97 -2.89 -27.99
C PRO A 35 0.54 -3.00 -28.23
N GLU A 36 1.11 -2.22 -29.15
CA GLU A 36 2.55 -2.16 -29.41
C GLU A 36 3.36 -1.58 -28.22
N TRP A 37 2.70 -0.92 -27.27
CA TRP A 37 3.30 -0.37 -26.04
C TRP A 37 3.07 -1.27 -24.82
N ALA A 38 2.37 -2.38 -24.98
CA ALA A 38 1.98 -3.27 -23.88
C ALA A 38 3.19 -3.73 -23.05
N SER A 39 4.30 -4.09 -23.70
CA SER A 39 5.53 -4.52 -23.02
C SER A 39 6.12 -3.43 -22.12
N GLY A 40 6.17 -2.18 -22.59
CA GLY A 40 6.60 -1.03 -21.81
C GLY A 40 5.66 -0.73 -20.65
N TRP A 41 4.35 -0.91 -20.87
CA TRP A 41 3.34 -0.77 -19.82
C TRP A 41 3.52 -1.79 -18.70
N PHE A 42 3.69 -3.07 -19.01
CA PHE A 42 3.90 -4.12 -18.00
C PHE A 42 5.22 -3.95 -17.25
N LEU A 43 6.28 -3.47 -17.91
CA LEU A 43 7.55 -3.13 -17.24
C LEU A 43 7.37 -1.97 -16.26
N PHE A 44 6.65 -0.92 -16.66
CA PHE A 44 6.34 0.21 -15.80
C PHE A 44 5.49 -0.24 -14.60
N GLU A 45 4.40 -0.96 -14.85
CA GLU A 45 3.52 -1.52 -13.83
C GLU A 45 4.29 -2.38 -12.82
N GLY A 46 5.09 -3.34 -13.30
CA GLY A 46 5.93 -4.18 -12.45
C GLY A 46 6.93 -3.39 -11.62
N THR A 47 7.52 -2.34 -12.18
CA THR A 47 8.44 -1.43 -11.46
C THR A 47 7.71 -0.66 -10.35
N VAL A 48 6.51 -0.15 -10.64
CA VAL A 48 5.69 0.55 -9.64
C VAL A 48 5.31 -0.39 -8.50
N PHE A 49 4.83 -1.61 -8.81
CA PHE A 49 4.53 -2.61 -7.77
C PHE A 49 5.75 -2.98 -6.94
N LEU A 50 6.92 -3.16 -7.57
CA LEU A 50 8.15 -3.45 -6.86
C LEU A 50 8.53 -2.32 -5.90
N LEU A 51 8.48 -1.07 -6.36
CA LEU A 51 8.77 0.10 -5.51
C LEU A 51 7.78 0.22 -4.36
N MET A 52 6.49 0.01 -4.62
CA MET A 52 5.45 0.02 -3.58
C MET A 52 5.66 -1.10 -2.56
N LEU A 53 6.00 -2.31 -3.00
CA LEU A 53 6.31 -3.44 -2.12
C LEU A 53 7.55 -3.18 -1.27
N VAL A 54 8.63 -2.69 -1.87
CA VAL A 54 9.85 -2.31 -1.15
C VAL A 54 9.53 -1.24 -0.11
N PHE A 55 8.77 -0.22 -0.50
CA PHE A 55 8.35 0.84 0.40
C PHE A 55 7.48 0.31 1.54
N PHE A 56 6.50 -0.55 1.25
CA PHE A 56 5.64 -1.21 2.23
C PHE A 56 6.44 -2.06 3.23
N ILE A 57 7.35 -2.91 2.75
CA ILE A 57 8.20 -3.74 3.63
C ILE A 57 9.11 -2.85 4.49
N TRP A 58 9.66 -1.79 3.91
CA TRP A 58 10.50 -0.84 4.63
C TRP A 58 9.71 -0.07 5.69
N SER A 59 8.51 0.42 5.37
CA SER A 59 7.64 1.12 6.32
C SER A 59 7.15 0.19 7.42
N LEU A 60 6.89 -1.08 7.13
CA LEU A 60 6.57 -2.10 8.13
C LEU A 60 7.72 -2.29 9.12
N LYS A 61 8.96 -2.45 8.62
CA LYS A 61 10.16 -2.58 9.47
C LYS A 61 10.39 -1.33 10.30
N ARG A 62 10.17 -0.14 9.72
CA ARG A 62 10.35 1.13 10.41
C ARG A 62 9.32 1.33 11.53
N ALA A 63 8.05 1.00 11.26
CA ALA A 63 7.01 1.01 12.28
C ALA A 63 7.35 0.05 13.43
N ASP A 64 7.85 -1.14 13.11
CA ASP A 64 8.27 -2.16 14.07
C ASP A 64 9.37 -1.64 15.00
N VAL A 65 10.47 -1.12 14.45
CA VAL A 65 11.59 -0.56 15.22
C VAL A 65 11.14 0.60 16.09
N LEU A 66 10.36 1.54 15.54
CA LEU A 66 9.87 2.70 16.30
C LEU A 66 8.97 2.29 17.46
N SER A 67 8.10 1.29 17.24
CA SER A 67 7.21 0.78 18.29
C SER A 67 7.93 0.02 19.41
N LEU A 68 9.13 -0.51 19.16
CA LEU A 68 9.97 -1.12 20.20
C LEU A 68 10.66 -0.06 21.08
N THR A 69 10.97 1.10 20.50
CA THR A 69 11.63 2.21 21.21
C THR A 69 10.67 3.08 22.02
N THR A 70 9.36 2.94 21.77
CA THR A 70 8.31 3.77 22.37
C THR A 70 7.49 2.84 23.28
N GLY A 71 7.69 2.94 24.60
CA GLY A 71 6.94 2.14 25.58
C GLY A 71 5.48 2.60 25.73
N LEU A 72 4.81 2.18 26.81
CA LEU A 72 3.48 2.68 27.17
C LEU A 72 3.56 4.15 27.58
N VAL A 73 3.06 5.04 26.73
CA VAL A 73 3.13 6.49 26.93
C VAL A 73 1.86 7.02 27.58
N ARG A 74 1.99 7.86 28.61
CA ARG A 74 0.90 8.66 29.18
C ARG A 74 0.66 9.93 28.36
N ALA A 75 -0.60 10.25 28.12
CA ALA A 75 -1.04 11.47 27.43
C ALA A 75 -0.49 12.74 28.11
N GLY A 76 -0.11 13.74 27.33
CA GLY A 76 0.43 15.03 27.79
C GLY A 76 1.94 15.04 28.04
N THR A 77 2.68 14.01 27.65
CA THR A 77 4.13 13.91 27.84
C THR A 77 4.89 14.11 26.53
N ALA A 78 6.17 14.49 26.60
CA ALA A 78 7.04 14.61 25.41
C ALA A 78 7.19 13.29 24.62
N GLU A 79 6.81 12.16 25.22
CA GLU A 79 6.78 10.84 24.59
C GLU A 79 5.54 10.61 23.73
N GLU A 80 4.46 11.41 23.89
CA GLU A 80 3.24 11.34 23.08
C GLU A 80 3.56 11.60 21.61
N GLN A 81 4.47 12.55 21.35
CA GLN A 81 4.94 12.86 20.00
C GLN A 81 5.71 11.69 19.35
N LYS A 82 6.29 10.79 20.16
CA LYS A 82 6.90 9.55 19.67
C LYS A 82 5.82 8.52 19.35
N ALA A 83 4.81 8.37 20.21
CA ALA A 83 3.69 7.45 20.00
C ALA A 83 2.86 7.83 18.76
N ASP A 84 2.57 9.13 18.56
CA ASP A 84 1.90 9.64 17.35
C ASP A 84 2.69 9.30 16.08
N ARG A 85 4.02 9.36 16.15
CA ARG A 85 4.88 8.98 15.03
C ARG A 85 4.78 7.48 14.74
N VAL A 86 4.70 6.63 15.76
CA VAL A 86 4.47 5.18 15.57
C VAL A 86 3.11 4.93 14.91
N LEU A 87 2.05 5.56 15.41
CA LEU A 87 0.69 5.46 14.86
C LEU A 87 0.63 5.95 13.40
N PHE A 88 1.31 7.04 13.08
CA PHE A 88 1.43 7.53 11.70
C PHE A 88 2.03 6.48 10.76
N TRP A 89 3.11 5.81 11.17
CA TRP A 89 3.71 4.76 10.34
C TRP A 89 2.79 3.53 10.21
N PHE A 90 2.03 3.21 11.26
CA PHE A 90 1.03 2.15 11.22
C PHE A 90 -0.14 2.45 10.27
N ASP A 91 -0.66 3.67 10.31
CA ASP A 91 -1.74 4.12 9.43
C ASP A 91 -1.28 4.24 7.96
N LEU A 92 -0.06 4.75 7.74
CA LEU A 92 0.56 4.80 6.42
C LEU A 92 0.69 3.41 5.80
N ASN A 93 1.10 2.40 6.59
CA ASN A 93 1.17 1.02 6.12
C ASN A 93 -0.21 0.46 5.76
N GLY A 94 -1.24 0.73 6.55
CA GLY A 94 -2.62 0.33 6.25
C GLY A 94 -3.13 0.96 4.95
N THR A 95 -2.89 2.26 4.78
CA THR A 95 -3.23 2.98 3.55
C THR A 95 -2.51 2.40 2.34
N LEU A 96 -1.19 2.14 2.45
CA LEU A 96 -0.40 1.53 1.38
C LEU A 96 -0.92 0.16 1.00
N ALA A 97 -1.27 -0.68 1.98
CA ALA A 97 -1.85 -2.00 1.71
C ALA A 97 -3.17 -1.88 0.93
N GLY A 98 -4.03 -0.92 1.30
CA GLY A 98 -5.27 -0.64 0.58
C GLY A 98 -5.05 -0.18 -0.87
N VAL A 99 -4.05 0.70 -1.09
CA VAL A 99 -3.70 1.15 -2.44
C VAL A 99 -3.14 0.00 -3.28
N ILE A 100 -2.24 -0.82 -2.73
CA ILE A 100 -1.68 -1.99 -3.45
C ILE A 100 -2.80 -2.96 -3.81
N LEU A 101 -3.75 -3.22 -2.90
CA LEU A 101 -4.91 -4.06 -3.17
C LEU A 101 -5.75 -3.53 -4.34
N SER A 102 -6.10 -2.24 -4.32
CA SER A 102 -6.89 -1.60 -5.38
C SER A 102 -6.20 -1.69 -6.74
N LEU A 103 -4.91 -1.33 -6.79
CA LEU A 103 -4.11 -1.41 -8.01
C LEU A 103 -3.92 -2.86 -8.50
N SER A 104 -3.81 -3.83 -7.60
CA SER A 104 -3.65 -5.25 -7.96
C SER A 104 -4.91 -5.80 -8.62
N ILE A 105 -6.10 -5.45 -8.13
CA ILE A 105 -7.37 -5.81 -8.77
C ILE A 105 -7.42 -5.25 -10.18
N PHE A 106 -6.95 -4.01 -10.35
CA PHE A 106 -6.90 -3.38 -11.65
C PHE A 106 -5.92 -4.06 -12.61
N ALA A 107 -4.67 -4.28 -12.18
CA ALA A 107 -3.66 -4.98 -12.96
C ALA A 107 -4.14 -6.37 -13.39
N PHE A 108 -4.82 -7.08 -12.49
CA PHE A 108 -5.43 -8.38 -12.76
C PHE A 108 -6.41 -8.31 -13.94
N LEU A 109 -7.34 -7.35 -13.94
CA LEU A 109 -8.34 -7.18 -14.99
C LEU A 109 -7.74 -6.69 -16.31
N PHE A 110 -6.82 -5.71 -16.25
CA PHE A 110 -6.17 -5.12 -17.42
C PHE A 110 -5.38 -6.16 -18.22
N ALA A 111 -4.70 -7.08 -17.53
CA ALA A 111 -3.96 -8.15 -18.18
C ALA A 111 -4.84 -9.04 -19.07
N PHE A 112 -6.11 -9.27 -18.72
CA PHE A 112 -7.04 -10.03 -19.58
C PHE A 112 -7.45 -9.28 -20.86
N VAL A 113 -7.35 -7.95 -20.87
CA VAL A 113 -7.68 -7.11 -22.03
C VAL A 113 -6.50 -7.04 -23.00
N VAL A 114 -5.28 -6.96 -22.48
CA VAL A 114 -4.08 -6.65 -23.27
C VAL A 114 -3.24 -7.88 -23.61
N LEU A 115 -3.18 -8.88 -22.75
CA LEU A 115 -2.39 -10.09 -23.02
C LEU A 115 -3.23 -11.16 -23.71
N ASP A 116 -2.64 -11.75 -24.75
CA ASP A 116 -3.18 -12.95 -25.37
C ASP A 116 -3.28 -14.09 -24.34
N LYS A 117 -4.31 -14.93 -24.52
CA LYS A 117 -4.53 -16.12 -23.68
C LYS A 117 -3.31 -17.03 -23.80
N GLY A 118 -2.55 -17.19 -22.72
CA GLY A 118 -1.34 -18.02 -22.74
C GLY A 118 -0.41 -17.77 -21.56
N LEU A 119 0.84 -18.24 -21.71
CA LEU A 119 1.87 -18.20 -20.67
C LEU A 119 2.11 -16.78 -20.08
N PRO A 120 2.18 -15.70 -20.87
CA PRO A 120 2.41 -14.35 -20.32
C PRO A 120 1.31 -13.89 -19.37
N LEU A 121 0.05 -14.19 -19.70
CA LEU A 121 -1.10 -13.89 -18.84
C LEU A 121 -0.99 -14.65 -17.52
N TYR A 122 -0.72 -15.96 -17.54
CA TYR A 122 -0.59 -16.74 -16.30
C TYR A 122 0.56 -16.25 -15.41
N LEU A 123 1.71 -15.92 -16.01
CA LEU A 123 2.85 -15.38 -15.25
C LEU A 123 2.51 -14.03 -14.60
N HIS A 124 1.81 -13.15 -15.33
CA HIS A 124 1.35 -11.87 -14.79
C HIS A 124 0.37 -12.09 -13.63
N GLN A 125 -0.62 -12.97 -13.79
CA GLN A 125 -1.59 -13.23 -12.72
C GLN A 125 -0.92 -13.84 -11.47
N VAL A 126 0.04 -14.75 -11.64
CA VAL A 126 0.82 -15.29 -10.53
C VAL A 126 1.61 -14.19 -9.83
N ALA A 127 2.20 -13.25 -10.58
CA ALA A 127 2.92 -12.12 -10.00
C ALA A 127 1.98 -11.21 -9.18
N VAL A 128 0.81 -10.84 -9.72
CA VAL A 128 -0.19 -10.03 -9.00
C VAL A 128 -0.65 -10.74 -7.72
N VAL A 129 -0.96 -12.04 -7.79
CA VAL A 129 -1.35 -12.84 -6.62
C VAL A 129 -0.21 -12.90 -5.59
N ALA A 130 1.05 -13.00 -6.02
CA ALA A 130 2.19 -12.97 -5.11
C ALA A 130 2.32 -11.62 -4.39
N VAL A 131 2.12 -10.50 -5.10
CA VAL A 131 2.07 -9.16 -4.48
C VAL A 131 0.97 -9.09 -3.42
N LEU A 132 -0.23 -9.55 -3.76
CA LEU A 132 -1.36 -9.58 -2.83
C LEU A 132 -1.08 -10.45 -1.60
N ALA A 133 -0.52 -11.64 -1.78
CA ALA A 133 -0.15 -12.53 -0.68
C ALA A 133 0.89 -11.91 0.25
N LEU A 134 1.91 -11.23 -0.31
CA LEU A 134 2.92 -10.52 0.47
C LEU A 134 2.32 -9.35 1.26
N CYS A 135 1.44 -8.56 0.63
CA CYS A 135 0.73 -7.47 1.31
C CYS A 135 -0.19 -7.98 2.40
N TRP A 136 -0.96 -9.04 2.14
CA TRP A 136 -1.82 -9.69 3.12
C TRP A 136 -1.03 -10.18 4.34
N HIS A 137 0.05 -10.92 4.10
CA HIS A 137 0.91 -11.43 5.17
C HIS A 137 1.58 -10.31 5.97
N GLY A 138 2.04 -9.26 5.28
CA GLY A 138 2.61 -8.07 5.91
C GLY A 138 1.60 -7.33 6.79
N ASN A 139 0.38 -7.15 6.30
CA ASN A 139 -0.70 -6.48 7.03
C ASN A 139 -1.18 -7.29 8.23
N HIS A 140 -1.33 -8.61 8.10
CA HIS A 140 -1.71 -9.47 9.22
C HIS A 140 -0.65 -9.44 10.33
N ARG A 141 0.63 -9.45 9.96
CA ARG A 141 1.73 -9.25 10.93
C ARG A 141 1.70 -7.87 11.57
N LEU A 142 1.30 -6.84 10.82
CA LEU A 142 1.16 -5.49 11.33
C LEU A 142 0.08 -5.42 12.42
N GLU A 143 -1.11 -5.98 12.14
CA GLU A 143 -2.23 -6.00 13.09
C GLU A 143 -1.88 -6.79 14.36
N ALA A 144 -1.22 -7.95 14.22
CA ALA A 144 -0.73 -8.71 15.36
C ALA A 144 0.26 -7.88 16.22
N ARG A 145 1.14 -7.10 15.58
CA ARG A 145 2.11 -6.22 16.26
C ARG A 145 1.46 -5.01 16.91
N LYS A 146 0.46 -4.38 16.27
CA LYS A 146 -0.34 -3.30 16.86
C LYS A 146 -1.03 -3.78 18.13
N SER A 147 -1.72 -4.93 18.05
CA SER A 147 -2.42 -5.54 19.18
C SER A 147 -1.46 -5.88 20.33
N ALA A 148 -0.34 -6.55 20.05
CA ALA A 148 0.65 -6.92 21.07
C ALA A 148 1.29 -5.72 21.80
N ARG A 149 1.30 -4.54 21.18
CA ARG A 149 1.94 -3.32 21.70
C ARG A 149 0.96 -2.30 22.27
N GLY A 150 -0.33 -2.64 22.36
CA GLY A 150 -1.36 -1.73 22.89
C GLY A 150 -1.69 -0.56 21.95
N TYR A 151 -1.37 -0.69 20.66
CA TYR A 151 -1.78 0.23 19.59
C TYR A 151 -2.91 -0.35 18.72
N GLY A 152 -3.42 -1.53 19.07
CA GLY A 152 -4.61 -2.10 18.42
C GLY A 152 -5.84 -1.28 18.77
N ASP A 153 -6.88 -1.38 17.94
CA ASP A 153 -8.16 -0.74 18.21
C ASP A 153 -8.66 -1.20 19.57
N TYR A 154 -8.63 -0.29 20.55
CA TYR A 154 -9.37 -0.48 21.79
C TYR A 154 -10.84 -0.46 21.39
N VAL A 155 -11.41 -1.65 21.16
CA VAL A 155 -12.86 -1.82 21.27
C VAL A 155 -13.17 -1.34 22.68
N LYS A 156 -13.72 -0.12 22.78
CA LYS A 156 -14.36 0.33 24.01
C LYS A 156 -15.47 -0.67 24.26
N THR A 157 -15.18 -1.69 25.05
CA THR A 157 -16.21 -2.38 25.82
C THR A 157 -16.68 -1.35 26.82
N THR A 158 -17.62 -0.51 26.39
CA THR A 158 -18.46 0.26 27.31
C THR A 158 -19.03 -0.75 28.32
N PRO A 159 -18.81 -0.57 29.63
CA PRO A 159 -19.48 -1.37 30.65
C PRO A 159 -20.99 -1.16 30.62
#